data_AF-A0A9D8HM01-F1
#
_entry.id   AF-A0A9D8HM01-F1
#
_cell.length_a   1.000
_cell.length_b   1.000
_cell.length_c   1.000
_cell.angle_alpha   90.00
_cell.angle_beta   90.00
_cell.angle_gamma   90.00
#
_symmetry.space_group_name_H-M   'P 1'
#
loop_
_entity.id
_entity.type
_entity.pdbx_description
1 polymer ?
#
loop_
_entity_poly.entity_id
_entity_poly.type
_entity_poly.pdbx_seq_one_letter_code
_entity_poly.pdbx_strand_id
1 'polypeptide(L)'
;MEKFNSTERVINTFEGKELDRLPVFDIIHNVDFIEYASGEKLTEKNAEDITCKAISNTLDLVRHFRIPDFLEKRESVDDDGFRYRDEWWTRQITYIPVKTLEEAKDMMIKDIERIYKAIEKKKFCFEARENVNLFGEYFEDPEQLNIAFERIAKKLGYTMMIAPETVPGLYTATHRYGFEWVTYMYHDYPDIFLRYYDALIDHELFKIDCFGPTKLSK
;
A
#
# COMPACT_ATOMS: atom_id res chain seq x y z
N MET A 1 5.40 10.17 -37.11
CA MET A 1 5.19 10.68 -35.75
C MET A 1 6.42 10.38 -34.93
N GLU A 2 6.86 11.33 -34.11
CA GLU A 2 7.93 11.13 -33.14
C GLU A 2 7.47 10.10 -32.09
N LYS A 3 8.38 9.23 -31.65
CA LYS A 3 8.05 8.17 -30.70
C LYS A 3 8.42 8.66 -29.29
N PHE A 4 7.43 8.82 -28.43
CA PHE A 4 7.63 9.29 -27.06
C PHE A 4 8.16 8.16 -26.17
N ASN A 5 8.96 8.51 -25.17
CA ASN A 5 9.20 7.62 -24.04
C ASN A 5 7.99 7.60 -23.09
N SER A 6 8.00 6.70 -22.11
CA SER A 6 6.89 6.52 -21.17
C SER A 6 6.56 7.80 -20.38
N THR A 7 7.58 8.50 -19.85
CA THR A 7 7.41 9.76 -19.11
C THR A 7 6.76 10.84 -19.97
N GLU A 8 7.29 11.06 -21.18
CA GLU A 8 6.75 12.06 -22.13
C GLU A 8 5.28 11.77 -22.45
N ARG A 9 4.94 10.50 -22.69
CA ARG A 9 3.58 10.07 -22.99
C ARG A 9 2.62 10.36 -21.83
N VAL A 10 3.04 10.08 -20.59
CA VAL A 10 2.23 10.34 -19.40
C VAL A 10 2.03 11.85 -19.18
N ILE A 11 3.10 12.64 -19.25
CA ILE A 11 3.01 14.10 -19.06
C ILE A 11 2.17 14.75 -20.15
N ASN A 12 2.38 14.40 -21.42
CA ASN A 12 1.58 14.91 -22.53
C ASN A 12 0.09 14.55 -22.38
N THR A 13 -0.23 13.38 -21.80
CA THR A 13 -1.61 12.99 -21.51
C THR A 13 -2.26 13.95 -20.51
N PHE A 14 -1.58 14.26 -19.40
CA PHE A 14 -2.09 15.21 -18.41
C PHE A 14 -2.20 16.64 -18.94
N GLU A 15 -1.36 17.02 -19.89
CA GLU A 15 -1.36 18.35 -20.53
C GLU A 15 -2.31 18.45 -21.74
N GLY A 16 -3.00 17.37 -22.12
CA GLY A 16 -3.91 17.34 -23.26
C GLY A 16 -3.22 17.52 -24.62
N LYS A 17 -1.93 17.15 -24.73
CA LYS A 17 -1.16 17.20 -25.97
C LYS A 17 -1.39 15.96 -26.85
N GLU A 18 -1.01 16.06 -28.12
CA GLU A 18 -1.05 14.92 -29.04
C GLU A 18 -0.09 13.81 -28.60
N LEU A 19 -0.49 12.55 -28.80
CA LEU A 19 0.23 11.36 -28.35
C LEU A 19 0.56 10.43 -29.53
N ASP A 20 1.65 9.69 -29.41
CA ASP A 20 1.97 8.62 -30.35
C ASP A 20 1.12 7.36 -30.14
N ARG A 21 0.71 7.12 -28.89
CA ARG A 21 -0.33 6.20 -28.42
C ARG A 21 -0.77 6.60 -27.02
N LEU A 22 -1.89 6.07 -26.54
CA LEU A 22 -2.30 6.24 -25.14
C LEU A 22 -1.30 5.56 -24.18
N PRO A 23 -1.01 6.15 -23.01
CA PRO A 23 -0.21 5.50 -21.98
C PRO A 23 -0.95 4.29 -21.40
N VAL A 24 -0.20 3.24 -21.08
CA VAL A 24 -0.69 2.03 -20.42
C VAL A 24 -0.38 2.14 -18.93
N PHE A 25 -1.42 1.96 -18.12
CA PHE A 25 -1.34 1.99 -16.66
C PHE A 25 -1.94 0.71 -16.09
N ASP A 26 -1.19 0.02 -15.23
CA ASP A 26 -1.70 -1.10 -14.43
C ASP A 26 -0.76 -1.42 -13.25
N ILE A 27 -1.07 -2.48 -12.51
CA ILE A 27 -0.13 -3.24 -11.68
C ILE A 27 0.07 -4.63 -12.31
N ILE A 28 1.30 -5.13 -12.27
CA ILE A 28 1.60 -6.52 -12.66
C ILE A 28 1.72 -7.40 -11.42
N HIS A 29 0.70 -8.22 -11.20
CA HIS A 29 0.65 -9.27 -10.16
C HIS A 29 0.38 -10.63 -10.81
N ASN A 30 1.28 -11.07 -11.69
CA ASN A 30 1.22 -12.39 -12.33
C ASN A 30 2.62 -12.90 -12.67
N VAL A 31 3.03 -14.05 -12.10
CA VAL A 31 4.39 -14.58 -12.27
C VAL A 31 4.66 -14.94 -13.73
N ASP A 32 3.74 -15.65 -14.38
CA ASP A 32 3.91 -16.07 -15.78
C ASP A 32 4.06 -14.88 -16.72
N PHE A 33 3.31 -13.80 -16.48
CA PHE A 33 3.43 -12.56 -17.24
C PHE A 33 4.75 -11.85 -16.97
N ILE A 34 5.19 -11.78 -15.71
CA ILE A 34 6.49 -11.18 -15.35
C ILE A 34 7.62 -11.94 -16.06
N GLU A 35 7.62 -13.26 -16.02
CA GLU A 35 8.63 -14.08 -16.69
C GLU A 35 8.59 -13.93 -18.21
N TYR A 36 7.38 -13.89 -18.80
CA TYR A 36 7.20 -13.67 -20.23
C TYR A 36 7.72 -12.29 -20.68
N ALA A 37 7.33 -11.23 -19.98
CA ALA A 37 7.66 -9.84 -20.34
C ALA A 37 9.13 -9.47 -20.06
N SER A 38 9.74 -10.11 -19.06
CA SER A 38 11.16 -9.92 -18.73
C SER A 38 12.10 -10.82 -19.52
N GLY A 39 11.61 -11.98 -19.98
CA GLY A 39 12.40 -13.04 -20.60
C GLY A 39 13.25 -13.84 -19.60
N GLU A 40 13.00 -13.71 -18.30
CA GLU A 40 13.79 -14.33 -17.23
C GLU A 40 12.91 -15.09 -16.24
N LYS A 41 13.47 -16.11 -15.57
CA LYS A 41 12.77 -16.85 -14.53
C LYS A 41 12.78 -16.09 -13.20
N LEU A 42 11.60 -15.98 -12.59
CA LEU A 42 11.43 -15.26 -11.34
C LEU A 42 11.87 -16.15 -10.18
N THR A 43 12.69 -15.57 -9.31
CA THR A 43 13.17 -16.16 -8.06
C THR A 43 13.12 -15.10 -6.96
N GLU A 44 13.08 -15.50 -5.71
CA GLU A 44 13.08 -14.55 -4.58
C GLU A 44 14.26 -13.57 -4.63
N LYS A 45 15.42 -13.99 -5.16
CA LYS A 45 16.64 -13.16 -5.22
C LYS A 45 16.63 -12.10 -6.31
N ASN A 46 15.89 -12.31 -7.39
CA ASN A 46 15.83 -11.41 -8.55
C ASN A 46 14.43 -10.83 -8.79
N ALA A 47 13.47 -11.11 -7.91
CA ALA A 47 12.08 -10.72 -8.07
C ALA A 47 11.92 -9.21 -8.26
N GLU A 48 12.69 -8.39 -7.52
CA GLU A 48 12.65 -6.93 -7.68
C GLU A 48 13.07 -6.51 -9.09
N ASP A 49 14.25 -6.95 -9.55
CA ASP A 49 14.81 -6.56 -10.84
C ASP A 49 13.95 -7.04 -12.01
N ILE A 50 13.50 -8.30 -11.96
CA ILE A 50 12.68 -8.90 -13.03
C ILE A 50 11.30 -8.24 -13.08
N THR A 51 10.69 -7.95 -11.93
CA THR A 51 9.38 -7.27 -11.90
C THR A 51 9.50 -5.85 -12.43
N CYS A 52 10.54 -5.10 -12.02
CA CYS A 52 10.79 -3.75 -12.55
C CYS A 52 11.04 -3.80 -14.07
N LYS A 53 11.80 -4.78 -14.56
CA LYS A 53 12.04 -4.98 -16.00
C LYS A 53 10.75 -5.27 -16.75
N ALA A 54 9.90 -6.16 -16.24
CA ALA A 54 8.61 -6.48 -16.84
C ALA A 54 7.70 -5.24 -16.91
N ILE A 55 7.62 -4.46 -15.83
CA ILE A 55 6.89 -3.19 -15.78
C ILE A 55 7.45 -2.21 -16.82
N SER A 56 8.77 -1.98 -16.81
CA SER A 56 9.42 -1.05 -17.74
C SER A 56 9.24 -1.40 -19.21
N ASN A 57 9.06 -2.68 -19.52
CA ASN A 57 8.84 -3.16 -20.89
C ASN A 57 7.38 -3.02 -21.35
N THR A 58 6.42 -2.86 -20.44
CA THR A 58 4.99 -3.06 -20.74
C THR A 58 4.10 -1.89 -20.34
N LEU A 59 4.48 -1.12 -19.33
CA LEU A 59 3.70 -0.02 -18.77
C LEU A 59 4.39 1.33 -19.00
N ASP A 60 3.59 2.39 -19.05
CA ASP A 60 4.10 3.77 -19.04
C ASP A 60 3.99 4.39 -17.65
N LEU A 61 3.01 3.93 -16.88
CA LEU A 61 2.70 4.37 -15.54
C LEU A 61 2.37 3.14 -14.69
N VAL A 62 2.90 3.09 -13.47
CA VAL A 62 2.58 2.06 -12.47
C VAL A 62 2.27 2.75 -11.15
N ARG A 63 1.30 2.24 -10.39
CA ARG A 63 1.17 2.60 -8.97
C ARG A 63 2.08 1.71 -8.12
N HIS A 64 2.20 1.98 -6.82
CA HIS A 64 2.95 1.08 -5.95
C HIS A 64 2.52 -0.40 -6.13
N PHE A 65 3.48 -1.30 -6.07
CA PHE A 65 3.29 -2.74 -6.27
C PHE A 65 4.13 -3.53 -5.26
N ARG A 66 3.73 -4.77 -5.00
CA ARG A 66 4.47 -5.68 -4.12
C ARG A 66 5.38 -6.58 -4.94
N ILE A 67 6.65 -6.72 -4.54
CA ILE A 67 7.53 -7.74 -5.12
C ILE A 67 7.09 -9.08 -4.56
N PRO A 68 7.04 -10.15 -5.37
CA PRO A 68 6.90 -11.51 -4.85
C PRO A 68 8.24 -11.94 -4.23
N ASP A 69 8.58 -11.34 -3.08
CA ASP A 69 9.80 -11.61 -2.29
C ASP A 69 9.75 -12.97 -1.58
N PHE A 70 8.61 -13.65 -1.68
CA PHE A 70 8.39 -15.03 -1.33
C PHE A 70 7.42 -15.70 -2.29
N LEU A 71 7.73 -16.93 -2.66
CA LEU A 71 6.90 -17.69 -3.62
C LEU A 71 5.98 -18.70 -2.93
N GLU A 72 6.28 -19.03 -1.67
CA GLU A 72 5.52 -19.98 -0.87
C GLU A 72 4.50 -19.30 0.03
N LYS A 73 3.46 -20.05 0.41
CA LYS A 73 2.43 -19.58 1.33
C LYS A 73 3.05 -19.40 2.72
N ARG A 74 2.75 -18.27 3.37
CA ARG A 74 3.20 -18.00 4.74
C ARG A 74 2.00 -17.78 5.66
N GLU A 75 2.10 -18.27 6.88
CA GLU A 75 1.19 -17.92 7.96
C GLU A 75 1.92 -17.06 8.98
N SER A 76 1.26 -16.04 9.50
CA SER A 76 1.83 -15.16 10.53
C SER A 76 0.78 -14.78 11.58
N VAL A 77 1.26 -14.40 12.77
CA VAL A 77 0.43 -13.90 13.87
C VAL A 77 1.02 -12.59 14.34
N ASP A 78 0.19 -11.57 14.56
CA ASP A 78 0.65 -10.29 15.12
C ASP A 78 0.53 -10.25 16.65
N ASP A 79 0.99 -9.15 17.24
CA ASP A 79 1.01 -8.93 18.69
C ASP A 79 -0.40 -8.78 19.31
N ASP A 80 -1.41 -8.47 18.51
CA ASP A 80 -2.80 -8.41 18.97
C ASP A 80 -3.54 -9.75 18.77
N GLY A 81 -2.88 -10.74 18.15
CA GLY A 81 -3.38 -12.11 17.97
C GLY A 81 -4.12 -12.37 16.65
N PHE A 82 -4.10 -11.42 15.70
CA PHE A 82 -4.62 -11.64 14.36
C PHE A 82 -3.76 -12.66 13.63
N ARG A 83 -4.41 -13.57 12.89
CA ARG A 83 -3.70 -14.53 12.04
C ARG A 83 -3.87 -14.17 10.59
N TYR A 84 -2.79 -14.32 9.84
CA TYR A 84 -2.72 -13.96 8.44
C TYR A 84 -2.22 -15.12 7.61
N ARG A 85 -2.69 -15.15 6.37
CA ARG A 85 -2.14 -15.97 5.29
C ARG A 85 -1.66 -15.05 4.18
N ASP A 86 -0.37 -15.09 3.90
CA ASP A 86 0.27 -14.36 2.82
C ASP A 86 0.51 -15.32 1.64
N GLU A 87 0.05 -14.93 0.45
CA GLU A 87 0.26 -15.65 -0.81
C GLU A 87 0.65 -14.64 -1.90
N TRP A 88 1.93 -14.65 -2.30
CA TRP A 88 2.54 -13.72 -3.26
C TRP A 88 2.28 -12.26 -2.89
N TRP A 89 1.30 -11.62 -3.52
CA TRP A 89 0.94 -10.22 -3.32
C TRP A 89 -0.17 -10.02 -2.29
N THR A 90 -0.90 -11.08 -1.96
CA THR A 90 -2.14 -10.99 -1.16
C THR A 90 -1.86 -11.37 0.28
N ARG A 91 -2.33 -10.54 1.22
CA ARG A 91 -2.43 -10.88 2.64
C ARG A 91 -3.89 -10.99 3.02
N GLN A 92 -4.27 -12.11 3.63
CA GLN A 92 -5.63 -12.35 4.09
C GLN A 92 -5.63 -12.55 5.61
N ILE A 93 -6.51 -11.86 6.32
CA ILE A 93 -6.82 -12.20 7.71
C ILE A 93 -7.61 -13.50 7.74
N THR A 94 -7.06 -14.52 8.40
CA THR A 94 -7.71 -15.82 8.60
C THR A 94 -8.35 -15.95 9.97
N TYR A 95 -7.99 -15.08 10.92
CA TYR A 95 -8.56 -15.06 12.26
C TYR A 95 -8.51 -13.67 12.88
N ILE A 96 -9.65 -13.22 13.42
CA ILE A 96 -9.80 -12.01 14.22
C ILE A 96 -9.91 -12.40 15.70
N PRO A 97 -9.05 -11.86 16.60
CA PRO A 97 -8.97 -12.24 18.02
C PRO A 97 -10.01 -11.51 18.89
N VAL A 98 -11.13 -11.09 18.31
CA VAL A 98 -12.25 -10.43 19.00
C VAL A 98 -13.43 -11.39 19.05
N LYS A 99 -14.06 -11.53 20.22
CA LYS A 99 -15.21 -12.41 20.47
C LYS A 99 -16.42 -11.66 21.02
N THR A 100 -16.21 -10.51 21.63
CA THR A 100 -17.29 -9.69 22.19
C THR A 100 -17.20 -8.25 21.70
N LEU A 101 -18.32 -7.54 21.80
CA LEU A 101 -18.38 -6.13 21.47
C LEU A 101 -17.50 -5.27 22.41
N GLU A 102 -17.39 -5.64 23.70
CA GLU A 102 -16.48 -4.96 24.63
C GLU A 102 -15.02 -5.14 24.24
N GLU A 103 -14.62 -6.34 23.82
CA GLU A 103 -13.26 -6.58 23.31
C GLU A 103 -12.97 -5.76 22.05
N ALA A 104 -13.95 -5.64 21.14
CA ALA A 104 -13.84 -4.81 19.95
C ALA A 104 -13.63 -3.34 20.32
N LYS A 105 -14.41 -2.86 21.29
CA LYS A 105 -14.34 -1.49 21.82
C LYS A 105 -12.97 -1.19 22.43
N ASP A 106 -12.50 -2.06 23.33
CA ASP A 106 -11.24 -1.87 24.03
C ASP A 106 -10.04 -1.93 23.07
N MET A 107 -10.07 -2.82 22.08
CA MET A 107 -9.05 -2.90 21.03
C MET A 107 -9.07 -1.64 20.15
N MET A 108 -10.24 -1.13 19.78
CA MET A 108 -10.36 0.07 18.96
C MET A 108 -9.86 1.33 19.68
N ILE A 109 -10.10 1.44 21.00
CA ILE A 109 -9.52 2.50 21.84
C ILE A 109 -7.99 2.40 21.85
N LYS A 110 -7.44 1.20 22.04
CA LYS A 110 -6.00 0.95 22.02
C LYS A 110 -5.36 1.33 20.67
N ASP A 111 -6.04 1.01 19.57
CA ASP A 111 -5.58 1.37 18.23
C ASP A 111 -5.56 2.89 18.02
N ILE A 112 -6.59 3.62 18.45
CA ILE A 112 -6.62 5.09 18.42
C ILE A 112 -5.38 5.67 19.09
N GLU A 113 -5.08 5.21 20.31
CA GLU A 113 -3.92 5.68 21.09
C GLU A 113 -2.59 5.38 20.38
N ARG A 114 -2.45 4.18 19.81
CA ARG A 114 -1.25 3.78 19.07
C ARG A 114 -1.06 4.63 17.81
N ILE A 115 -2.13 4.87 17.07
CA ILE A 115 -2.11 5.66 15.84
C ILE A 115 -1.64 7.08 16.13
N TYR A 116 -2.25 7.76 17.09
CA TYR A 116 -1.85 9.13 17.42
C TYR A 116 -0.43 9.20 17.98
N LYS A 117 -0.01 8.22 18.78
CA LYS A 117 1.37 8.11 19.26
C LYS A 117 2.37 7.90 18.13
N ALA A 118 2.00 7.18 17.08
CA ALA A 118 2.84 6.99 15.90
C ALA A 118 2.97 8.29 15.09
N ILE A 119 1.85 8.99 14.87
CA ILE A 119 1.82 10.30 14.20
C ILE A 119 2.70 11.32 14.95
N GLU A 120 2.57 11.43 16.28
CA GLU A 120 3.39 12.32 17.12
C GLU A 120 4.89 12.02 16.95
N LYS A 121 5.23 10.74 16.86
CA LYS A 121 6.61 10.27 16.65
C LYS A 121 7.07 10.32 15.20
N LYS A 122 6.22 10.77 14.28
CA LYS A 122 6.45 10.76 12.82
C LYS A 122 6.82 9.37 12.30
N LYS A 123 6.15 8.35 12.82
CA LYS A 123 6.30 6.94 12.42
C LYS A 123 5.01 6.39 11.84
N PHE A 124 5.12 5.36 11.01
CA PHE A 124 3.97 4.60 10.56
C PHE A 124 3.43 3.70 11.69
N CYS A 125 2.11 3.54 11.75
CA CYS A 125 1.44 2.73 12.77
C CYS A 125 1.04 1.37 12.17
N PHE A 126 1.33 0.27 12.86
CA PHE A 126 0.98 -1.08 12.38
C PHE A 126 -0.50 -1.22 12.06
N GLU A 127 -1.34 -0.63 12.88
CA GLU A 127 -2.80 -0.71 12.82
C GLU A 127 -3.41 0.15 11.72
N ALA A 128 -2.62 1.04 11.11
CA ALA A 128 -3.04 1.95 10.06
C ALA A 128 -2.17 1.90 8.79
N ARG A 129 -1.14 1.04 8.74
CA ARG A 129 -0.14 1.03 7.65
C ARG A 129 -0.57 0.32 6.36
N GLU A 130 -1.86 0.19 6.10
CA GLU A 130 -2.33 -0.34 4.82
C GLU A 130 -1.75 0.48 3.66
N ASN A 131 -1.26 -0.22 2.64
CA ASN A 131 -0.62 0.39 1.45
C ASN A 131 0.58 1.31 1.73
N VAL A 132 1.24 1.19 2.89
CA VAL A 132 2.58 1.77 3.13
C VAL A 132 3.69 0.86 2.60
N ASN A 133 3.34 -0.37 2.22
CA ASN A 133 4.30 -1.33 1.71
C ASN A 133 4.69 -1.01 0.27
N LEU A 134 5.96 -0.70 0.09
CA LEU A 134 6.61 -0.82 -1.20
C LEU A 134 7.33 -2.17 -1.16
N PHE A 135 7.01 -3.06 -2.09
CA PHE A 135 7.77 -4.31 -2.26
C PHE A 135 7.66 -5.35 -1.14
N GLY A 136 6.64 -5.27 -0.29
CA GLY A 136 6.45 -6.19 0.85
C GLY A 136 7.25 -5.81 2.09
N GLU A 137 8.09 -4.78 1.98
CA GLU A 137 8.81 -4.16 3.08
C GLU A 137 7.87 -3.25 3.86
N TYR A 138 7.90 -3.34 5.19
CA TYR A 138 7.24 -2.39 6.07
C TYR A 138 8.26 -1.35 6.51
N PHE A 139 7.94 -0.07 6.30
CA PHE A 139 8.80 1.03 6.71
C PHE A 139 8.40 1.56 8.08
N GLU A 140 9.38 1.96 8.89
CA GLU A 140 9.10 2.57 10.18
C GLU A 140 8.65 4.02 10.05
N ASP A 141 9.18 4.73 9.06
CA ASP A 141 9.05 6.17 8.93
C ASP A 141 9.10 6.63 7.46
N PRO A 142 8.76 7.90 7.19
CA PRO A 142 8.72 8.47 5.85
C PRO A 142 10.06 8.46 5.11
N GLU A 143 11.18 8.54 5.83
CA GLU A 143 12.51 8.59 5.22
C GLU A 143 12.84 7.24 4.57
N GLN A 144 12.61 6.14 5.29
CA GLN A 144 12.81 4.79 4.76
C GLN A 144 11.93 4.53 3.53
N LEU A 145 10.66 4.95 3.57
CA LEU A 145 9.73 4.82 2.46
C LEU A 145 10.20 5.60 1.23
N ASN A 146 10.66 6.83 1.40
CA ASN A 146 11.16 7.67 0.31
C ASN A 146 12.44 7.11 -0.32
N ILE A 147 13.36 6.55 0.49
CA ILE A 147 14.55 5.86 -0.01
C ILE A 147 14.17 4.66 -0.88
N ALA A 148 13.22 3.84 -0.43
CA ALA A 148 12.73 2.69 -1.20
C ALA A 148 12.00 3.11 -2.49
N PHE A 149 11.19 4.17 -2.42
CA PHE A 149 10.51 4.73 -3.58
C PHE A 149 11.52 5.21 -4.64
N GLU A 150 12.54 5.96 -4.23
CA GLU A 150 13.58 6.46 -5.15
C GLU A 150 14.40 5.31 -5.77
N ARG A 151 14.75 4.29 -4.97
CA ARG A 151 15.44 3.07 -5.45
C ARG A 151 14.72 2.47 -6.65
N ILE A 152 13.39 2.38 -6.58
CA ILE A 152 12.63 1.63 -7.58
C ILE A 152 12.20 2.51 -8.74
N ALA A 153 11.85 3.76 -8.49
CA ALA A 153 11.68 4.74 -9.55
C ALA A 153 12.91 4.78 -10.48
N LYS A 154 14.13 4.67 -9.93
CA LYS A 154 15.36 4.55 -10.73
C LYS A 154 15.41 3.27 -11.57
N LYS A 155 14.95 2.13 -11.06
CA LYS A 155 14.91 0.86 -11.80
C LYS A 155 13.86 0.83 -12.91
N LEU A 156 12.81 1.65 -12.79
CA LEU A 156 11.73 1.77 -13.78
C LEU A 156 12.11 2.62 -15.01
N GLY A 157 13.24 3.33 -14.96
CA GLY A 157 13.73 4.14 -16.07
C GLY A 157 12.73 5.23 -16.47
N TYR A 158 12.19 5.15 -17.68
CA TYR A 158 11.18 6.11 -18.16
C TYR A 158 9.76 5.81 -17.66
N THR A 159 9.50 4.62 -17.14
CA THR A 159 8.18 4.26 -16.62
C THR A 159 7.94 5.01 -15.33
N MET A 160 6.86 5.79 -15.29
CA MET A 160 6.56 6.62 -14.13
C MET A 160 5.94 5.76 -13.02
N MET A 161 6.42 5.94 -11.79
CA MET A 161 5.78 5.39 -10.60
C MET A 161 5.03 6.51 -9.88
N ILE A 162 3.74 6.29 -9.59
CA ILE A 162 2.99 7.18 -8.71
C ILE A 162 3.13 6.74 -7.25
N ALA A 163 2.93 7.69 -6.34
CA ALA A 163 2.93 7.44 -4.90
C ALA A 163 1.97 6.28 -4.53
N PRO A 164 2.23 5.59 -3.40
CA PRO A 164 1.35 4.55 -2.89
C PRO A 164 -0.10 4.98 -2.75
N GLU A 165 -0.98 3.99 -2.82
CA GLU A 165 -2.41 4.22 -2.71
C GLU A 165 -2.77 4.77 -1.34
N THR A 166 -3.56 5.84 -1.36
CA THR A 166 -4.25 6.37 -0.21
C THR A 166 -5.59 5.66 -0.08
N VAL A 167 -5.77 4.96 1.03
CA VAL A 167 -7.04 4.30 1.36
C VAL A 167 -7.71 5.06 2.50
N PRO A 168 -8.80 5.79 2.24
CA PRO A 168 -9.54 6.45 3.32
C PRO A 168 -10.05 5.40 4.31
N GLY A 169 -10.06 5.76 5.60
CA GLY A 169 -10.02 4.84 6.75
C GLY A 169 -11.03 3.68 6.80
N LEU A 170 -12.09 3.67 5.97
CA LEU A 170 -13.06 2.58 5.96
C LEU A 170 -12.45 1.27 5.45
N TYR A 171 -11.58 1.34 4.44
CA TYR A 171 -10.88 0.15 3.95
C TYR A 171 -9.99 -0.43 5.06
N THR A 172 -9.20 0.42 5.72
CA THR A 172 -8.32 0.01 6.82
C THR A 172 -9.10 -0.56 8.01
N ALA A 173 -10.21 0.08 8.38
CA ALA A 173 -11.08 -0.40 9.46
C ALA A 173 -11.71 -1.77 9.13
N THR A 174 -12.24 -1.94 7.92
CA THR A 174 -12.85 -3.20 7.49
C THR A 174 -11.83 -4.29 7.23
N HIS A 175 -10.60 -3.94 6.83
CA HIS A 175 -9.50 -4.90 6.77
C HIS A 175 -9.16 -5.41 8.16
N ARG A 176 -8.97 -4.51 9.14
CA ARG A 176 -8.57 -4.89 10.50
C ARG A 176 -9.68 -5.62 11.26
N TYR A 177 -10.89 -5.08 11.28
CA TYR A 177 -11.99 -5.60 12.13
C TYR A 177 -12.99 -6.48 11.38
N GLY A 178 -12.93 -6.53 10.05
CA GLY A 178 -13.99 -7.14 9.25
C GLY A 178 -15.28 -6.30 9.25
N PHE A 179 -16.15 -6.57 8.28
CA PHE A 179 -17.43 -5.85 8.15
C PHE A 179 -18.34 -6.03 9.37
N GLU A 180 -18.32 -7.21 9.99
CA GLU A 180 -19.19 -7.54 11.12
C GLU A 180 -18.91 -6.63 12.33
N TRP A 181 -17.67 -6.61 12.83
CA TRP A 181 -17.32 -5.78 13.99
C TRP A 181 -17.37 -4.29 13.68
N VAL A 182 -16.99 -3.86 12.47
CA VAL A 182 -17.17 -2.45 12.05
C VAL A 182 -18.63 -2.04 12.16
N THR A 183 -19.56 -2.88 11.70
CA THR A 183 -21.00 -2.58 11.73
C THR A 183 -21.53 -2.49 13.16
N TYR A 184 -21.18 -3.45 14.02
CA TYR A 184 -21.62 -3.42 15.42
C TYR A 184 -21.00 -2.25 16.19
N MET A 185 -19.71 -1.96 16.00
CA MET A 185 -19.05 -0.82 16.62
C MET A 185 -19.66 0.51 16.20
N TYR A 186 -20.00 0.67 14.91
CA TYR A 186 -20.67 1.87 14.43
C TYR A 186 -22.07 2.04 15.06
N HIS A 187 -22.81 0.95 15.24
CA HIS A 187 -24.17 0.98 15.79
C HIS A 187 -24.18 1.23 17.31
N ASP A 188 -23.41 0.45 18.07
CA ASP A 188 -23.48 0.42 19.53
C ASP A 188 -22.49 1.37 20.21
N TYR A 189 -21.37 1.67 19.54
CA TYR A 189 -20.31 2.55 20.02
C TYR A 189 -19.91 3.63 18.99
N PRO A 190 -20.87 4.41 18.45
CA PRO A 190 -20.62 5.34 17.34
C PRO A 190 -19.53 6.36 17.65
N ASP A 191 -19.48 6.90 18.87
CA ASP A 191 -18.47 7.88 19.26
C ASP A 191 -17.04 7.30 19.22
N ILE A 192 -16.88 6.02 19.57
CA ILE A 192 -15.58 5.34 19.55
C ILE A 192 -15.20 5.02 18.10
N PHE A 193 -16.15 4.52 17.31
CA PHE A 193 -15.91 4.26 15.89
C PHE A 193 -15.52 5.53 15.13
N LEU A 194 -16.21 6.66 15.35
CA LEU A 194 -15.90 7.92 14.69
C LEU A 194 -14.50 8.42 15.08
N ARG A 195 -14.11 8.32 16.36
CA ARG A 195 -12.75 8.66 16.80
C ARG A 195 -11.69 7.75 16.17
N TYR A 196 -11.98 6.47 15.99
CA TYR A 196 -11.09 5.56 15.28
C TYR A 196 -10.96 5.91 13.80
N TYR A 197 -12.09 6.24 13.16
CA TYR A 197 -12.12 6.68 11.78
C TYR A 197 -11.31 7.97 11.56
N ASP A 198 -11.45 8.94 12.47
CA ASP A 198 -10.66 10.17 12.47
C ASP A 198 -9.16 9.89 12.66
N ALA A 199 -8.79 8.99 13.58
CA ALA A 199 -7.39 8.60 13.76
C ALA A 199 -6.79 7.97 12.50
N LEU A 200 -7.55 7.11 11.80
CA LEU A 200 -7.13 6.54 10.52
C LEU A 200 -6.97 7.60 9.43
N ILE A 201 -7.87 8.58 9.37
CA ILE A 201 -7.77 9.71 8.42
C ILE A 201 -6.52 10.54 8.74
N ASP A 202 -6.31 10.91 10.01
CA ASP A 202 -5.16 11.72 10.42
C ASP A 202 -3.83 11.01 10.09
N HIS A 203 -3.78 9.69 10.26
CA HIS A 203 -2.62 8.87 9.86
C HIS A 203 -2.39 8.88 8.34
N GLU A 204 -3.47 8.79 7.57
CA GLU A 204 -3.40 8.85 6.11
C GLU A 204 -2.97 10.23 5.62
N LEU A 205 -3.43 11.33 6.23
CA LEU A 205 -2.97 12.68 5.91
C LEU A 205 -1.49 12.85 6.24
N PHE A 206 -1.02 12.31 7.38
CA PHE A 206 0.40 12.24 7.70
C PHE A 206 1.18 11.49 6.61
N LYS A 207 0.67 10.35 6.12
CA LYS A 207 1.30 9.59 5.03
C LYS A 207 1.36 10.40 3.72
N ILE A 208 0.29 11.10 3.34
CA ILE A 208 0.27 11.92 2.11
C ILE A 208 1.35 13.01 2.16
N ASP A 209 1.49 13.69 3.30
CA ASP A 209 2.51 14.72 3.51
C ASP A 209 3.95 14.19 3.41
N CYS A 210 4.14 12.86 3.46
CA CYS A 210 5.46 12.24 3.26
C CYS A 210 5.90 12.24 1.79
N PHE A 211 4.95 12.22 0.85
CA PHE A 211 5.21 12.13 -0.59
C PHE A 211 5.17 13.49 -1.30
N GLY A 212 4.60 14.51 -0.66
CA GLY A 212 4.51 15.85 -1.24
C GLY A 212 4.36 16.94 -0.19
N PRO A 213 4.70 18.19 -0.54
CA PRO A 213 4.62 19.32 0.39
C PRO A 213 3.18 19.83 0.56
N THR A 214 2.24 18.92 0.86
CA THR A 214 0.81 19.21 0.88
C THR A 214 0.34 19.91 2.16
N LYS A 215 1.05 19.72 3.29
CA LYS A 215 0.74 20.30 4.62
C LYS A 215 -0.71 20.04 5.04
N LEU A 216 -1.20 18.82 4.81
CA LEU A 216 -2.57 18.41 5.12
C LEU A 216 -2.71 17.87 6.54
N SER A 217 -1.65 17.27 7.08
CA SER A 217 -1.58 16.84 8.47
C SER A 217 -1.47 18.06 9.41
N LYS A 218 -2.07 17.93 10.60
CA LYS A 218 -2.12 18.97 11.63
C LYS A 218 -0.87 18.99 12.50
#